data_AF-A0A7C1H483-F1
#
_entry.id   AF-A0A7C1H483-F1
#
_cell.length_a   1.000
_cell.length_b   1.000
_cell.length_c   1.000
_cell.angle_alpha   90.00
_cell.angle_beta   90.00
_cell.angle_gamma   90.00
#
_symmetry.space_group_name_H-M   'P 1'
#
loop_
_entity.id
_entity.type
_entity.pdbx_description
1 polymer ?
#
loop_
_entity_poly.entity_id
_entity_poly.type
_entity_poly.pdbx_seq_one_letter_code
_entity_poly.pdbx_strand_id
1 'polypeptide(L)'
;VVAVACGLAGDVLNDFKSGYLLRTNPRAQIVAETVGGVIGAVVSVIVLFIMFRAYGTMGPGTELPAPQAYAVSTMVGGLPNTPAFLFGLMIGILIYLMRLPGMTLGIGMYLPMEISTAAFVGGVVSLIVGKIKPESKETGMIVSSGLLGGEGITGVVLAIIRVLTVS
;
A
#
# COMPACT_ATOMS: atom_id res chain seq x y z
N VAL A 1 9.90 15.84 1.65
CA VAL A 1 8.90 16.61 0.86
C VAL A 1 8.92 16.23 -0.62
N VAL A 2 10.03 16.42 -1.35
CA VAL A 2 10.10 16.12 -2.80
C VAL A 2 9.74 14.67 -3.14
N ALA A 3 10.33 13.67 -2.45
CA ALA A 3 10.04 12.26 -2.70
C ALA A 3 8.55 11.90 -2.48
N VAL A 4 7.92 12.48 -1.47
CA VAL A 4 6.50 12.27 -1.15
C VAL A 4 5.62 12.92 -2.23
N ALA A 5 5.95 14.14 -2.66
CA ALA A 5 5.22 14.83 -3.72
C ALA A 5 5.32 14.09 -5.06
N CYS A 6 6.51 13.58 -5.42
CA CYS A 6 6.69 12.77 -6.63
C CYS A 6 5.94 11.43 -6.54
N GLY A 7 5.97 10.76 -5.38
CA GLY A 7 5.22 9.53 -5.14
C GLY A 7 3.72 9.74 -5.28
N LEU A 8 3.16 10.76 -4.62
CA LEU A 8 1.75 11.12 -4.71
C LEU A 8 1.34 11.49 -6.13
N ALA A 9 2.16 12.28 -6.83
CA ALA A 9 1.89 12.61 -8.23
C ALA A 9 1.88 11.37 -9.13
N GLY A 10 2.79 10.41 -8.88
CA GLY A 10 2.81 9.13 -9.59
C GLY A 10 1.55 8.28 -9.34
N ASP A 11 1.06 8.27 -8.10
CA ASP A 11 -0.18 7.57 -7.72
C ASP A 11 -1.41 8.18 -8.42
N VAL A 12 -1.53 9.50 -8.34
CA VAL A 12 -2.58 10.28 -9.04
C VAL A 12 -2.56 10.04 -10.56
N LEU A 13 -1.38 9.89 -11.18
CA LEU A 13 -1.28 9.54 -12.60
C LEU A 13 -1.82 8.14 -12.91
N ASN A 14 -1.66 7.16 -12.01
CA ASN A 14 -2.26 5.84 -12.15
C ASN A 14 -3.78 5.88 -11.98
N ASP A 15 -4.27 6.73 -11.08
CA ASP A 15 -5.70 6.95 -10.90
C ASP A 15 -6.31 7.62 -12.14
N PHE A 16 -5.67 8.64 -12.72
CA PHE A 16 -6.15 9.24 -13.97
C PHE A 16 -6.11 8.27 -15.15
N LYS A 17 -5.11 7.39 -15.22
CA LYS A 17 -5.07 6.34 -16.24
C LYS A 17 -6.25 5.38 -16.08
N SER A 18 -6.56 4.98 -14.86
CA SER A 18 -7.70 4.11 -14.55
C SER A 18 -9.03 4.81 -14.83
N GLY A 19 -9.17 6.07 -14.43
CA GLY A 19 -10.33 6.91 -14.71
C GLY A 19 -10.54 7.14 -16.21
N TYR A 20 -9.47 7.33 -16.98
CA TYR A 20 -9.55 7.41 -18.44
C TYR A 20 -10.07 6.10 -19.07
N LEU A 21 -9.57 4.95 -18.61
CA LEU A 21 -10.04 3.63 -19.07
C LEU A 21 -11.52 3.38 -18.72
N LEU A 22 -11.96 3.84 -17.55
CA LEU A 22 -13.34 3.74 -17.06
C LEU A 22 -14.26 4.86 -17.59
N ARG A 23 -13.73 5.79 -18.41
CA ARG A 23 -14.44 6.96 -18.96
C ARG A 23 -15.04 7.87 -17.87
N THR A 24 -14.37 7.98 -16.74
CA THR A 24 -14.73 8.87 -15.64
C THR A 24 -14.52 10.33 -16.02
N ASN A 25 -15.34 11.24 -15.48
CA ASN A 25 -15.17 12.68 -15.71
C ASN A 25 -13.90 13.20 -14.99
N PRO A 26 -12.91 13.72 -15.72
CA PRO A 26 -11.62 14.12 -15.14
C PRO A 26 -11.74 15.29 -14.15
N ARG A 27 -12.72 16.19 -14.35
CA ARG A 27 -12.94 17.32 -13.42
C ARG A 27 -13.46 16.85 -12.07
N ALA A 28 -14.37 15.87 -12.08
CA ALA A 28 -14.88 15.28 -10.85
C ALA A 28 -13.78 14.50 -10.12
N GLN A 29 -12.92 13.80 -10.87
CA GLN A 29 -11.80 13.04 -10.32
C GLN A 29 -10.78 13.94 -9.60
N ILE A 30 -10.36 15.06 -10.21
CA ILE A 30 -9.45 16.02 -9.57
C ILE A 30 -10.04 16.55 -8.25
N VAL A 31 -11.32 16.91 -8.25
CA VAL A 31 -11.98 17.44 -7.04
C VAL A 31 -12.06 16.36 -5.96
N ALA A 32 -12.43 15.13 -6.32
CA ALA A 32 -12.51 14.01 -5.41
C ALA A 32 -11.14 13.65 -4.79
N GLU A 33 -10.09 13.55 -5.61
CA GLU A 33 -8.73 13.26 -5.16
C GLU A 33 -8.16 14.39 -4.29
N THR A 34 -8.43 15.65 -4.64
CA THR A 34 -7.96 16.80 -3.84
C THR A 34 -8.64 16.83 -2.48
N VAL A 35 -9.97 16.74 -2.44
CA VAL A 35 -10.74 16.77 -1.18
C VAL A 35 -10.42 15.54 -0.34
N GLY A 36 -10.43 14.35 -0.95
CA GLY A 36 -10.09 13.09 -0.30
C GLY A 36 -8.65 13.06 0.22
N GLY A 37 -7.70 13.59 -0.54
CA GLY A 37 -6.29 13.69 -0.15
C GLY A 37 -6.08 14.64 1.03
N VAL A 38 -6.74 15.80 1.05
CA VAL A 38 -6.64 16.74 2.18
C VAL A 38 -7.26 16.16 3.45
N ILE A 39 -8.47 15.61 3.36
CA ILE A 39 -9.14 14.98 4.50
C ILE A 39 -8.32 13.77 4.98
N GLY A 40 -7.90 12.92 4.05
CA GLY A 40 -7.10 11.74 4.31
C GLY A 40 -5.77 12.07 4.98
N ALA A 41 -5.08 13.13 4.56
CA ALA A 41 -3.85 13.58 5.20
C ALA A 41 -4.06 13.98 6.67
N VAL A 42 -5.11 14.76 6.96
CA VAL A 42 -5.43 15.17 8.34
C VAL A 42 -5.80 13.96 9.19
N VAL A 43 -6.72 13.11 8.71
CA VAL A 43 -7.20 11.93 9.45
C VAL A 43 -6.07 10.93 9.69
N SER A 44 -5.24 10.65 8.66
CA SER A 44 -4.14 9.69 8.76
C SER A 44 -3.09 10.12 9.79
N VAL A 45 -2.78 11.42 9.87
CA VAL A 45 -1.85 11.95 10.89
C VAL A 45 -2.40 11.76 12.29
N ILE A 46 -3.69 12.04 12.51
CA ILE A 46 -4.34 11.84 13.81
C ILE A 46 -4.29 10.36 14.22
N VAL A 47 -4.67 9.47 13.29
CA VAL A 47 -4.66 8.02 13.53
C VAL A 47 -3.24 7.52 13.81
N LEU A 48 -2.23 8.01 13.10
CA LEU A 48 -0.83 7.67 13.33
C LEU A 48 -0.39 8.00 14.76
N PHE A 49 -0.75 9.17 15.29
CA PHE A 49 -0.43 9.53 16.67
C PHE A 49 -1.15 8.66 17.71
N ILE A 50 -2.41 8.29 17.44
CA ILE A 50 -3.17 7.37 18.29
C ILE A 50 -2.49 6.00 18.32
N MET A 51 -2.15 5.46 17.14
CA MET A 51 -1.44 4.19 17.00
C MET A 51 -0.09 4.21 17.74
N PHE A 52 0.68 5.28 17.56
CA PHE A 52 1.97 5.46 18.24
C PHE A 52 1.82 5.49 19.77
N ARG A 53 0.77 6.15 20.30
CA ARG A 53 0.48 6.16 21.73
C ARG A 53 0.01 4.79 22.24
N ALA A 54 -0.72 4.03 21.42
CA ALA A 54 -1.26 2.72 21.79
C ALA A 54 -0.21 1.60 21.80
N TYR A 55 0.69 1.59 20.81
CA TYR A 55 1.60 0.47 20.53
C TYR A 55 3.09 0.86 20.58
N GLY A 56 3.41 2.15 20.70
CA GLY A 56 4.79 2.63 20.70
C GLY A 56 5.41 2.65 19.30
N THR A 57 6.63 2.15 19.18
CA THR A 57 7.41 2.20 17.94
C THR A 57 6.89 1.22 16.88
N MET A 58 6.90 1.65 15.62
CA MET A 58 6.53 0.82 14.46
C MET A 58 7.78 0.43 13.68
N GLY A 59 7.84 -0.80 13.18
CA GLY A 59 8.95 -1.26 12.38
C GLY A 59 9.19 -2.77 12.44
N PRO A 60 10.29 -3.25 11.83
CA PRO A 60 10.65 -4.66 11.88
C PRO A 60 10.83 -5.13 13.33
N GLY A 61 10.15 -6.20 13.71
CA GLY A 61 10.23 -6.79 15.06
C GLY A 61 9.37 -6.12 16.14
N THR A 62 8.48 -5.18 15.79
CA THR A 62 7.49 -4.62 16.72
C THR A 62 6.09 -5.22 16.50
N GLU A 63 5.13 -4.91 17.38
CA GLU A 63 3.73 -5.34 17.23
C GLU A 63 3.08 -4.81 15.93
N LEU A 64 3.65 -3.74 15.35
CA LEU A 64 3.17 -3.08 14.14
C LEU A 64 4.25 -3.13 13.04
N PRO A 65 4.32 -4.21 12.24
CA PRO A 65 5.24 -4.30 11.13
C PRO A 65 4.86 -3.29 10.05
N ALA A 66 5.73 -2.31 9.81
CA ALA A 66 5.53 -1.27 8.81
C ALA A 66 6.64 -1.32 7.73
N PRO A 67 6.71 -2.40 6.91
CA PRO A 67 7.81 -2.62 5.97
C PRO A 67 7.95 -1.50 4.93
N GLN A 68 6.83 -0.93 4.49
CA GLN A 68 6.82 0.19 3.54
C GLN A 68 7.39 1.47 4.16
N ALA A 69 6.92 1.84 5.36
CA ALA A 69 7.42 3.01 6.07
C ALA A 69 8.90 2.85 6.43
N TYR A 70 9.32 1.64 6.81
CA TYR A 70 10.71 1.31 7.09
C TYR A 70 11.58 1.49 5.84
N ALA A 71 11.17 0.93 4.69
CA ALA A 71 11.90 1.09 3.43
C ALA A 71 12.08 2.58 3.07
N VAL A 72 11.01 3.39 3.17
CA VAL A 72 11.10 4.84 2.92
C VAL A 72 12.02 5.53 3.92
N SER A 73 11.95 5.17 5.21
CA SER A 73 12.79 5.78 6.26
C SER A 73 14.28 5.55 6.01
N THR A 74 14.66 4.36 5.54
CA THR A 74 16.06 4.05 5.22
C THR A 74 16.58 4.90 4.06
N MET A 75 15.74 5.22 3.08
CA MET A 75 16.13 6.10 1.96
C MET A 75 16.28 7.57 2.38
N VAL A 76 15.54 8.02 3.39
CA VAL A 76 15.67 9.39 3.93
C VAL A 76 17.03 9.60 4.60
N GLY A 77 17.58 8.55 5.22
CA GLY A 77 18.93 8.57 5.81
C GLY A 77 20.07 8.56 4.78
N GLY A 78 19.75 8.45 3.49
CA GLY A 78 20.71 8.31 2.39
C GLY A 78 20.59 6.96 1.69
N LEU A 79 21.22 6.82 0.52
CA LEU A 79 21.25 5.53 -0.16
C LEU A 79 22.17 4.57 0.60
N PRO A 80 21.67 3.47 1.17
CA PRO A 80 22.50 2.53 1.94
C PRO A 80 23.56 1.88 1.07
N ASN A 81 23.27 1.69 -0.23
CA ASN A 81 24.23 1.18 -1.21
C ASN A 81 23.92 1.77 -2.60
N THR A 82 24.68 2.78 -3.01
CA THR A 82 24.53 3.45 -4.31
C THR A 82 24.70 2.48 -5.50
N PRO A 83 25.72 1.59 -5.53
CA PRO A 83 25.82 0.57 -6.59
C PRO A 83 24.59 -0.33 -6.72
N ALA A 84 24.06 -0.83 -5.59
CA ALA A 84 22.89 -1.70 -5.57
C ALA A 84 21.63 -0.95 -6.03
N PHE A 85 21.50 0.33 -5.67
CA PHE A 85 20.42 1.17 -6.15
C PHE A 85 20.47 1.37 -7.67
N LEU A 86 21.64 1.71 -8.23
CA LEU A 86 21.78 1.85 -9.69
C LEU A 86 21.51 0.53 -10.40
N PHE A 87 22.00 -0.59 -9.85
CA PHE A 87 21.75 -1.91 -10.42
C PHE A 87 20.25 -2.26 -10.39
N GLY A 88 19.57 -2.00 -9.28
CA GLY A 88 18.13 -2.17 -9.15
C GLY A 88 17.34 -1.26 -10.12
N LEU A 89 17.78 -0.02 -10.31
CA LEU A 89 17.19 0.91 -11.28
C LEU A 89 17.33 0.37 -12.73
N MET A 90 18.52 -0.13 -13.09
CA MET A 90 18.76 -0.73 -14.40
C MET A 90 17.89 -1.97 -14.64
N ILE A 91 17.76 -2.85 -13.64
CA ILE A 91 16.84 -3.99 -13.69
C ILE A 91 15.39 -3.51 -13.84
N GLY A 92 14.98 -2.50 -13.08
CA GLY A 92 13.63 -1.92 -13.18
C GLY A 92 13.31 -1.39 -14.57
N ILE A 93 14.26 -0.67 -15.19
CA ILE A 93 14.15 -0.20 -16.58
C ILE A 93 14.05 -1.38 -17.54
N LEU A 94 14.87 -2.42 -17.38
CA LEU A 94 14.83 -3.61 -18.23
C LEU A 94 13.48 -4.33 -18.13
N ILE A 95 12.97 -4.54 -16.92
CA ILE A 95 11.66 -5.16 -16.66
C ILE A 95 10.54 -4.33 -17.30
N TYR A 96 10.61 -2.99 -17.20
CA TYR A 96 9.66 -2.09 -17.85
C TYR A 96 9.69 -2.23 -19.37
N LEU A 97 10.88 -2.25 -19.98
CA LEU A 97 11.06 -2.46 -21.43
C LEU A 97 10.54 -3.83 -21.88
N MET A 98 10.70 -4.86 -21.05
CA MET A 98 10.16 -6.20 -21.28
C MET A 98 8.64 -6.29 -21.02
N ARG A 99 7.98 -5.20 -20.61
CA ARG A 99 6.55 -5.15 -20.25
C ARG A 99 6.16 -6.18 -19.17
N LEU A 100 7.11 -6.50 -18.30
CA LEU A 100 6.88 -7.36 -17.15
C LEU A 100 6.30 -6.54 -15.98
N PRO A 101 5.49 -7.16 -15.09
CA PRO A 101 4.88 -6.47 -13.96
C PRO A 101 5.92 -6.16 -12.86
N GLY A 102 6.73 -5.12 -13.09
CA GLY A 102 7.83 -4.75 -12.19
C GLY A 102 7.39 -4.31 -10.79
N MET A 103 6.21 -3.69 -10.67
CA MET A 103 5.64 -3.29 -9.39
C MET A 103 5.39 -4.50 -8.47
N THR A 104 4.80 -5.57 -9.02
CA THR A 104 4.51 -6.79 -8.27
C THR A 104 5.79 -7.47 -7.79
N LEU A 105 6.82 -7.50 -8.64
CA LEU A 105 8.13 -8.05 -8.28
C LEU A 105 8.81 -7.21 -7.18
N GLY A 106 8.78 -5.88 -7.30
CA GLY A 106 9.36 -4.98 -6.30
C GLY A 106 8.68 -5.12 -4.94
N ILE A 107 7.35 -5.24 -4.92
CA ILE A 107 6.57 -5.45 -3.69
C ILE A 107 6.96 -6.76 -3.01
N GLY A 108 7.09 -7.84 -3.77
CA GLY A 108 7.51 -9.14 -3.22
C GLY A 108 8.92 -9.17 -2.62
N MET A 109 9.82 -8.28 -3.07
CA MET A 109 11.20 -8.26 -2.57
C MET A 109 11.37 -7.61 -1.20
N TYR A 110 10.53 -6.64 -0.82
CA TYR A 110 10.66 -5.94 0.48
C TYR A 110 9.66 -6.44 1.53
N LEU A 111 8.62 -7.16 1.13
CA LEU A 111 7.63 -7.69 2.07
C LEU A 111 8.21 -8.84 2.91
N PRO A 112 7.95 -8.86 4.22
CA PRO A 112 8.26 -9.99 5.08
C PRO A 112 7.69 -11.31 4.55
N MET A 113 8.38 -12.41 4.85
CA MET A 113 7.97 -13.74 4.37
C MET A 113 6.58 -14.12 4.85
N GLU A 114 6.13 -13.65 6.02
CA GLU A 114 4.78 -13.95 6.52
C GLU A 114 3.70 -13.35 5.59
N ILE A 115 3.84 -12.06 5.26
CA ILE A 115 2.88 -11.34 4.39
C ILE A 115 2.93 -11.89 2.97
N SER A 116 4.14 -12.14 2.44
CA SER A 116 4.32 -12.70 1.10
C SER A 116 3.74 -14.11 0.96
N THR A 117 3.88 -14.95 1.99
CA THR A 117 3.31 -16.31 1.98
C THR A 117 1.78 -16.27 2.06
N ALA A 118 1.21 -15.41 2.92
CA ALA A 118 -0.23 -15.21 2.98
C ALA A 118 -0.80 -14.73 1.64
N ALA A 119 -0.14 -13.75 0.99
CA ALA A 119 -0.51 -13.27 -0.33
C ALA A 119 -0.40 -14.36 -1.40
N PHE A 120 0.64 -15.21 -1.34
CA PHE A 120 0.80 -16.34 -2.24
C PHE A 120 -0.34 -17.35 -2.11
N VAL A 121 -0.69 -17.75 -0.89
CA VAL A 121 -1.82 -18.66 -0.63
C VAL A 121 -3.12 -18.05 -1.15
N GLY A 122 -3.39 -16.78 -0.86
CA GLY A 122 -4.56 -16.07 -1.40
C GLY A 122 -4.58 -16.02 -2.93
N GLY A 123 -3.43 -15.81 -3.56
CA GLY A 123 -3.26 -15.84 -5.01
C GLY A 123 -3.54 -17.23 -5.61
N VAL A 124 -3.01 -18.30 -5.01
CA VAL A 124 -3.26 -19.68 -5.44
C VAL A 124 -4.75 -20.02 -5.33
N VAL A 125 -5.40 -19.65 -4.22
CA VAL A 125 -6.85 -19.83 -4.04
C VAL A 125 -7.63 -19.07 -5.11
N SER A 126 -7.28 -17.81 -5.37
CA SER A 126 -7.91 -16.99 -6.42
C SER A 126 -7.74 -17.58 -7.82
N LEU A 127 -6.58 -18.18 -8.12
CA LEU A 127 -6.34 -18.86 -9.40
C LEU A 127 -7.18 -20.13 -9.54
N ILE A 128 -7.30 -20.94 -8.48
CA ILE A 128 -8.10 -22.17 -8.50
C ILE A 128 -9.59 -21.83 -8.63
N VAL A 129 -10.10 -20.93 -7.76
CA VAL A 129 -11.50 -20.49 -7.80
C VAL A 129 -11.82 -19.85 -9.15
N GLY A 130 -10.90 -19.02 -9.68
CA GLY A 130 -11.05 -18.39 -10.98
C GLY A 130 -11.12 -19.34 -12.16
N LYS A 131 -10.60 -20.58 -12.04
CA LYS A 131 -10.75 -21.63 -13.05
C LYS A 131 -12.06 -22.40 -12.94
N ILE A 132 -12.61 -22.53 -11.73
CA ILE A 132 -13.84 -23.30 -11.46
C ILE A 132 -15.08 -22.42 -11.63
N LYS A 133 -15.05 -21.19 -11.10
CA LYS A 133 -16.15 -20.23 -11.11
C LYS A 133 -15.63 -18.83 -11.48
N PRO A 134 -15.50 -18.51 -12.78
CA PRO A 134 -14.98 -17.22 -13.22
C PRO A 134 -15.87 -16.04 -12.78
N GLU A 135 -17.18 -16.25 -12.68
CA GLU A 135 -18.17 -15.27 -12.19
C GLU A 135 -17.93 -14.84 -10.74
N SER A 136 -17.32 -15.69 -9.91
CA SER A 136 -17.07 -15.38 -8.50
C SER A 136 -15.82 -14.53 -8.26
N LYS A 137 -15.03 -14.22 -9.30
CA LYS A 137 -13.81 -13.41 -9.15
C LYS A 137 -14.09 -11.99 -8.65
N GLU A 138 -15.11 -11.35 -9.21
CA GLU A 138 -15.46 -9.97 -8.86
C GLU A 138 -15.99 -9.90 -7.43
N THR A 139 -16.90 -10.81 -7.06
CA THR A 139 -17.38 -10.95 -5.68
C THR A 139 -16.24 -11.24 -4.70
N GLY A 140 -15.31 -12.12 -5.06
CA GLY A 140 -14.15 -12.42 -4.23
C GLY A 140 -13.26 -11.20 -3.99
N MET A 141 -13.06 -10.36 -5.02
CA MET A 141 -12.29 -9.11 -4.92
C MET A 141 -13.00 -8.06 -4.04
N ILE A 142 -14.33 -7.95 -4.14
CA ILE A 142 -15.13 -7.07 -3.29
C ILE A 142 -15.07 -7.53 -1.83
N VAL A 143 -15.19 -8.83 -1.58
CA VAL A 143 -15.09 -9.38 -0.22
C VAL A 143 -13.69 -9.18 0.36
N SER A 144 -12.63 -9.44 -0.41
CA SER A 144 -11.27 -9.27 0.08
C SER A 144 -10.93 -7.81 0.38
N SER A 145 -11.33 -6.88 -0.48
CA SER A 145 -11.17 -5.44 -0.23
C SER A 145 -11.99 -4.98 0.98
N GLY A 146 -13.21 -5.50 1.17
CA GLY A 146 -14.01 -5.24 2.37
C GLY A 146 -13.37 -5.75 3.66
N LEU A 147 -12.78 -6.96 3.63
CA LEU A 147 -12.07 -7.53 4.77
C LEU A 147 -10.80 -6.73 5.11
N LEU A 148 -10.00 -6.35 4.11
CA LEU A 148 -8.82 -5.50 4.30
C LEU A 148 -9.21 -4.10 4.82
N GLY A 149 -10.29 -3.51 4.32
CA GLY A 149 -10.80 -2.25 4.88
C GLY A 149 -11.27 -2.40 6.32
N GLY A 150 -11.96 -3.51 6.62
CA GLY A 150 -12.47 -3.85 7.95
C GLY A 150 -11.35 -4.04 8.97
N GLU A 151 -10.29 -4.78 8.62
CA GLU A 151 -9.15 -5.01 9.52
C GLU A 151 -8.51 -3.68 9.95
N GLY A 152 -8.36 -2.73 9.01
CA GLY A 152 -7.81 -1.41 9.27
C GLY A 152 -8.68 -0.60 10.23
N ILE A 153 -10.00 -0.54 9.98
CA ILE A 153 -10.93 0.19 10.83
C ILE A 153 -10.97 -0.43 12.24
N THR A 154 -11.06 -1.75 12.35
CA THR A 154 -11.05 -2.44 13.64
C THR A 154 -9.74 -2.19 14.40
N GLY A 155 -8.59 -2.22 13.71
CA GLY A 155 -7.29 -1.91 14.29
C GLY A 155 -7.23 -0.50 14.89
N VAL A 156 -7.76 0.51 14.19
CA VAL A 156 -7.85 1.88 14.69
C VAL A 156 -8.78 1.98 15.91
N VAL A 157 -9.95 1.34 15.87
CA VAL A 157 -10.89 1.33 17.01
C VAL A 157 -10.25 0.69 18.25
N LEU A 158 -9.58 -0.46 18.08
CA LEU A 158 -8.88 -1.14 19.18
C LEU A 158 -7.78 -0.26 19.77
N ALA A 159 -7.07 0.50 18.95
CA ALA A 159 -6.05 1.43 19.42
C ALA A 159 -6.62 2.59 20.22
N ILE A 160 -7.75 3.16 19.77
CA ILE A 160 -8.46 4.19 20.54
C ILE A 160 -8.87 3.64 21.89
N ILE A 161 -9.46 2.44 21.93
CA ILE A 161 -9.85 1.77 23.19
C ILE A 161 -8.63 1.55 24.08
N ARG A 162 -7.52 1.05 23.54
CA ARG A 162 -6.27 0.82 24.28
C ARG A 162 -5.73 2.12 24.87
N VAL A 163 -5.70 3.22 24.10
CA VAL A 163 -5.25 4.53 24.58
C VAL A 163 -6.14 5.05 25.70
N LEU A 164 -7.47 4.90 25.60
CA LEU A 164 -8.42 5.35 26.62
C LEU A 164 -8.41 4.49 27.90
N THR A 165 -8.03 3.21 27.80
CA THR A 165 -8.02 2.27 28.93
C THR A 165 -6.69 2.29 29.68
N VAL A 166 -5.58 2.54 28.96
CA VAL A 166 -4.21 2.52 29.49
C VAL A 166 -3.71 3.93 29.87
N SER A 167 -4.41 5.00 29.46
CA SER A 167 -4.20 6.37 29.97
C SER A 167 -4.97 6.63 31.25
#